data_AF-A0A8R1EFW0-F1
#
_entry.id   AF-A0A8R1EFW0-F1
#
_cell.length_a   1.000
_cell.length_b   1.000
_cell.length_c   1.000
_cell.angle_alpha   90.00
_cell.angle_beta   90.00
_cell.angle_gamma   90.00
#
_symmetry.space_group_name_H-M   'P 1'
#
loop_
_entity.id
_entity.type
_entity.pdbx_description
1 polymer ?
#
loop_
_entity_poly.entity_id
_entity_poly.type
_entity_poly.pdbx_seq_one_letter_code
_entity_poly.pdbx_strand_id
1 'polypeptide(L)'
;DYLSCREIHRMPRPDNTVPDFAVCPEPTDEFDADVDPRYLTNLKNEYVRHWKAVKKEWCSHARLRTARNARSIELIQKIYVSPDQRMPEHSM
;
A
#
# COMPACT_ATOMS: atom_id res chain seq x y z
N ASP A 1 -5.21 -22.89 -17.08
CA ASP A 1 -6.42 -22.83 -16.24
C ASP A 1 -6.74 -21.42 -15.82
N TYR A 2 -7.83 -20.90 -16.38
CA TYR A 2 -8.31 -19.55 -16.11
C TYR A 2 -8.75 -19.41 -14.65
N LEU A 3 -8.48 -18.23 -14.11
CA LEU A 3 -8.86 -17.76 -12.78
C LEU A 3 -10.30 -18.19 -12.45
N SER A 4 -10.48 -19.04 -11.44
CA SER A 4 -11.80 -19.49 -11.00
C SER A 4 -12.43 -18.41 -10.12
N CYS A 5 -12.92 -17.34 -10.73
CA CYS A 5 -13.62 -16.29 -10.01
C CYS A 5 -15.02 -16.79 -9.62
N ARG A 6 -15.34 -16.87 -8.32
CA ARG A 6 -16.73 -16.96 -7.86
C ARG A 6 -17.52 -15.75 -8.38
N GLU A 7 -18.74 -15.97 -8.90
CA GLU A 7 -19.58 -14.89 -9.39
C GLU A 7 -19.84 -13.85 -8.29
N ILE A 8 -19.62 -12.57 -8.63
CA ILE A 8 -19.99 -11.43 -7.79
C ILE A 8 -21.08 -10.61 -8.48
N HIS A 9 -22.25 -10.55 -7.87
CA HIS A 9 -23.34 -9.72 -8.37
C HIS A 9 -23.08 -8.21 -8.19
N ARG A 10 -22.32 -7.82 -7.17
CA ARG A 10 -21.96 -6.42 -6.92
C ARG A 10 -20.77 -6.26 -5.98
N MET A 11 -19.95 -5.24 -6.22
CA MET A 11 -18.91 -4.80 -5.28
C MET A 11 -19.50 -4.13 -4.02
N PRO A 12 -18.92 -4.36 -2.83
CA PRO A 12 -19.23 -3.60 -1.63
C PRO A 12 -19.06 -2.10 -1.88
N ARG A 13 -19.94 -1.28 -1.29
CA ARG A 13 -19.80 0.17 -1.37
C ARG A 13 -18.65 0.65 -0.46
N PRO A 14 -17.94 1.73 -0.83
CA PRO A 14 -16.96 2.36 0.04
C PRO A 14 -17.56 2.79 1.38
N ASP A 15 -16.75 2.75 2.43
CA ASP A 15 -17.14 3.28 3.73
C ASP A 15 -17.11 4.81 3.71
N ASN A 16 -18.28 5.44 3.74
CA ASN A 16 -18.41 6.90 3.71
C ASN A 16 -18.00 7.57 5.03
N THR A 17 -17.79 6.82 6.12
CA THR A 17 -17.25 7.37 7.37
C THR A 17 -15.75 7.66 7.28
N VAL A 18 -15.06 7.01 6.33
CA VAL A 18 -13.64 7.22 6.05
C VAL A 18 -13.50 8.28 4.96
N PRO A 19 -12.72 9.35 5.15
CA PRO A 19 -12.46 10.34 4.10
C PRO A 19 -11.91 9.73 2.82
N ASP A 20 -12.18 10.38 1.69
CA ASP A 20 -11.55 10.02 0.44
C ASP A 20 -10.16 10.66 0.38
N PHE A 21 -9.14 9.83 0.21
CA PHE A 21 -7.75 10.27 0.12
C PHE A 21 -7.30 10.28 -1.33
N ALA A 22 -6.39 11.20 -1.67
CA ALA A 22 -5.79 11.25 -3.00
C ALA A 22 -5.15 9.91 -3.39
N VAL A 23 -4.93 9.70 -4.68
CA VAL A 23 -4.27 8.47 -5.15
C VAL A 23 -2.81 8.43 -4.70
N CYS A 24 -2.12 9.58 -4.83
CA CYS A 24 -0.76 9.78 -4.37
C CYS A 24 -0.79 10.70 -3.13
N PRO A 25 0.04 10.44 -2.11
CA PRO A 25 0.24 11.41 -1.04
C PRO A 25 0.88 12.68 -1.63
N GLU A 26 0.72 13.79 -0.91
CA GLU A 26 1.44 15.02 -1.25
C GLU A 26 2.96 14.78 -1.16
N PRO A 27 3.78 15.44 -2.01
CA PRO A 27 5.23 15.32 -1.92
C PRO A 27 5.76 15.88 -0.61
N THR A 28 6.50 15.06 0.12
CA THR A 28 7.25 15.47 1.31
C THR A 28 8.63 15.94 0.88
N ASP A 29 8.90 17.24 0.97
CA ASP A 29 10.25 17.78 0.82
C ASP A 29 10.70 18.41 2.14
N GLU A 30 11.40 17.59 2.93
CA GLU A 30 11.91 17.97 4.25
C GLU A 30 13.43 17.82 4.30
N PHE A 31 14.16 18.12 3.23
CA PHE A 31 15.63 18.13 3.31
C PHE A 31 16.13 19.24 4.25
N ASP A 32 17.09 18.89 5.11
CA ASP A 32 17.76 19.84 5.98
C ASP A 32 18.74 20.70 5.18
N ALA A 33 18.43 21.99 5.08
CA ALA A 33 19.22 22.98 4.36
C ALA A 33 20.59 23.26 4.99
N ASP A 34 20.78 22.92 6.28
CA ASP A 34 22.02 23.14 7.01
C ASP A 34 23.06 22.02 6.78
N VAL A 35 22.68 20.94 6.08
CA VAL A 35 23.60 19.84 5.76
C VAL A 35 24.56 20.27 4.66
N ASP A 36 25.80 20.56 5.07
CA ASP A 36 26.87 20.93 4.13
C ASP A 36 27.23 19.76 3.19
N PRO A 37 27.06 19.94 1.86
CA PRO A 37 27.24 18.88 0.86
C PRO A 37 28.68 18.39 0.73
N ARG A 38 29.67 19.13 1.26
CA ARG A 38 31.09 18.72 1.26
C ARG A 38 31.34 17.53 2.18
N TYR A 39 30.50 17.34 3.20
CA TYR A 39 30.61 16.22 4.13
C TYR A 39 29.69 15.08 3.69
N LEU A 40 30.22 14.18 2.85
CA LEU A 40 29.47 13.07 2.24
C LEU A 40 28.74 12.19 3.26
N THR A 41 29.30 11.99 4.46
CA THR A 41 28.65 11.20 5.52
C THR A 41 27.36 11.87 6.02
N ASN A 42 27.39 13.19 6.21
CA ASN A 42 26.22 13.95 6.67
C ASN A 42 25.15 13.96 5.59
N LEU A 43 25.55 14.21 4.34
CA LEU A 43 24.67 14.17 3.19
C LEU A 43 23.99 12.79 3.06
N LYS A 44 24.76 11.70 3.15
CA LYS A 44 24.22 10.33 3.11
C LYS A 44 23.21 10.08 4.24
N ASN A 45 23.55 10.47 5.47
CA ASN A 45 22.65 10.28 6.61
C ASN A 45 21.35 11.05 6.42
N GLU A 46 21.43 12.25 5.85
CA GLU A 46 20.28 13.09 5.56
C GLU A 46 19.36 12.47 4.49
N TYR A 47 19.92 11.98 3.38
CA TYR A 47 19.15 11.23 2.39
C TYR A 47 18.48 9.99 3.00
N VAL A 48 19.17 9.25 3.85
CA VAL A 48 18.60 8.08 4.54
C VAL A 48 17.45 8.49 5.46
N ARG A 49 17.58 9.58 6.21
CA ARG A 49 16.52 10.12 7.07
C ARG A 49 15.31 10.52 6.23
N HIS A 50 15.51 11.30 5.17
CA HIS A 50 14.47 11.75 4.26
C HIS A 50 13.70 10.57 3.66
N TRP A 51 14.39 9.61 3.03
CA TRP A 51 13.73 8.46 2.41
C TRP A 51 13.00 7.55 3.40
N LYS A 52 13.45 7.47 4.65
CA LYS A 52 12.70 6.80 5.73
C LYS A 52 11.39 7.52 6.05
N ALA A 53 11.41 8.85 6.10
CA ALA A 53 10.21 9.67 6.33
C ALA A 53 9.22 9.50 5.18
N VAL A 54 9.68 9.65 3.93
CA VAL A 54 8.87 9.41 2.72
C VAL A 54 8.24 8.03 2.76
N LYS A 55 9.02 6.97 3.00
CA LYS A 55 8.48 5.60 3.08
C LYS A 55 7.39 5.48 4.14
N LYS A 56 7.61 6.04 5.34
CA LYS A 56 6.64 5.99 6.44
C LYS A 56 5.33 6.67 6.06
N GLU A 57 5.41 7.84 5.43
CA GLU A 57 4.24 8.58 4.96
C GLU A 57 3.46 7.83 3.90
N TRP A 58 4.16 7.31 2.88
CA TRP A 58 3.56 6.47 1.84
C TRP A 58 2.85 5.24 2.41
N CYS A 59 3.46 4.53 3.36
CA CYS A 59 2.82 3.41 4.03
C CYS A 59 1.58 3.83 4.82
N SER A 60 1.63 4.96 5.53
CA SER A 60 0.49 5.49 6.29
C SER A 60 -0.67 5.87 5.36
N HIS A 61 -0.36 6.61 4.29
CA HIS A 61 -1.32 7.03 3.27
C HIS A 61 -1.99 5.83 2.58
N ALA A 62 -1.20 4.83 2.17
CA ALA A 62 -1.73 3.60 1.56
C ALA A 62 -2.69 2.87 2.51
N ARG A 63 -2.40 2.83 3.82
CA ARG A 63 -3.27 2.21 4.83
C ARG A 63 -4.60 2.95 4.95
N LEU A 64 -4.57 4.29 5.01
CA LEU A 64 -5.77 5.13 5.11
C LEU A 64 -6.66 4.98 3.87
N ARG A 65 -6.05 4.99 2.67
CA ARG A 65 -6.76 4.78 1.40
C ARG A 65 -7.38 3.39 1.28
N THR A 66 -6.68 2.39 1.79
CA THR A 66 -7.15 0.99 1.85
C THR A 66 -8.37 0.86 2.77
N ALA A 67 -8.41 1.58 3.89
CA ALA A 67 -9.48 1.47 4.88
C ALA A 67 -10.87 1.72 4.30
N ARG A 68 -11.02 2.79 3.50
CA ARG A 68 -12.30 3.13 2.82
C ARG A 68 -12.80 2.00 1.91
N ASN A 69 -11.90 1.21 1.34
CA ASN A 69 -12.18 0.15 0.37
C ASN A 69 -11.97 -1.27 0.94
N ALA A 70 -11.79 -1.41 2.26
CA ALA A 70 -11.33 -2.66 2.88
C ALA A 70 -12.22 -3.86 2.53
N ARG A 71 -13.55 -3.70 2.57
CA ARG A 71 -14.52 -4.76 2.25
C ARG A 71 -14.42 -5.22 0.80
N SER A 72 -14.19 -4.28 -0.12
CA SER A 72 -14.02 -4.56 -1.55
C SER A 72 -12.71 -5.30 -1.81
N ILE A 73 -11.64 -4.90 -1.11
CA ILE A 73 -10.33 -5.54 -1.20
C ILE A 73 -10.39 -6.97 -0.63
N GLU A 74 -11.01 -7.16 0.53
CA GLU A 74 -11.20 -8.47 1.15
C GLU A 74 -12.01 -9.42 0.25
N LEU A 75 -13.08 -8.92 -0.39
CA LEU A 75 -13.85 -9.71 -1.34
C LEU A 75 -13.00 -10.14 -2.54
N ILE A 76 -12.22 -9.22 -3.13
CA ILE A 76 -11.31 -9.53 -4.24
C ILE A 76 -10.30 -10.59 -3.83
N GLN A 77 -9.70 -10.46 -2.64
CA GLN A 77 -8.75 -11.45 -2.11
C GLN A 77 -9.36 -12.84 -1.91
N LYS A 78 -10.64 -12.92 -1.51
CA LYS A 78 -11.35 -14.20 -1.37
C LYS A 78 -11.68 -14.87 -2.70
N ILE A 79 -11.92 -14.08 -3.73
CA ILE A 79 -12.30 -14.58 -5.07
C ILE A 79 -11.06 -14.91 -5.89
N TYR A 80 -10.01 -14.11 -5.75
CA TYR A 80 -8.77 -14.24 -6.48
C TYR A 80 -7.78 -15.08 -5.66
N VAL A 81 -7.87 -16.41 -5.81
CA VAL A 81 -6.88 -17.34 -5.26
C VAL A 81 -5.76 -17.49 -6.29
N SER A 82 -4.53 -17.08 -5.91
CA SER A 82 -3.36 -17.29 -6.76
C SER A 82 -3.16 -18.80 -7.02
N PRO A 83 -2.72 -19.22 -8.22
CA PRO A 83 -2.45 -20.64 -8.50
C PRO A 83 -1.53 -21.29 -7.45
N ASP A 84 -0.58 -20.55 -6.88
CA ASP A 84 0.37 -21.03 -5.86
C ASP A 84 -0.28 -21.33 -4.50
N GLN A 85 -1.46 -20.76 -4.22
CA GLN A 85 -2.22 -21.05 -3.00
C GLN A 85 -3.10 -22.31 -3.15
N ARG A 86 -3.13 -22.94 -4.33
CA ARG A 86 -3.82 -24.20 -4.62
C ARG A 86 -2.83 -25.36 -4.55
N MET A 87 -2.42 -25.79 -3.36
CA MET A 87 -1.68 -27.06 -3.18
C MET A 87 -2.35 -27.87 -2.05
N PRO A 88 -2.31 -29.21 -2.12
CA PRO A 88 -3.48 -29.97 -2.51
C PRO A 88 -4.17 -30.64 -1.32
N GLU A 89 -5.45 -30.34 -1.14
CA GLU A 89 -6.33 -31.21 -0.35
C GLU A 89 -6.69 -32.45 -1.18
N HIS A 90 -5.72 -33.31 -1.48
CA HIS A 90 -5.91 -34.72 -1.85
C HIS A 90 -4.57 -35.45 -1.75
N SER A 91 -4.18 -35.77 -0.51
CA SER A 91 -3.38 -36.95 -0.20
C SER A 91 -4.21 -37.79 0.76
N MET A 92 -5.08 -38.62 0.20
CA MET A 92 -5.60 -39.83 0.85
C MET A 92 -5.28 -41.00 -0.07
#